data_AF-D0NT57-F1
#
_entry.id   AF-D0NT57-F1
#
_cell.length_a   1.000
_cell.length_b   1.000
_cell.length_c   1.000
_cell.angle_alpha   90.00
_cell.angle_beta   90.00
_cell.angle_gamma   90.00
#
_symmetry.space_group_name_H-M   'P 1'
#
loop_
_entity.id
_entity.type
_entity.pdbx_description
1 polymer ?
#
loop_
_entity_poly.entity_id
_entity_poly.type
_entity_poly.pdbx_seq_one_letter_code
_entity_poly.pdbx_strand_id
1 'polypeptide(L)'
;MKGSRYKSILCELMAFRADHNFPTSTVFSQEELLEITPDDVCHWMNYRAFGDRSPTEDANPVNARASTLEYAKKAISSFMPRRTVPWDPIRNEGSMDPRVCVLLNIAVHVEMTGKTSLSSYVFGNLPDGDRVVRRFIQEIFVGSTFHKLKPGNLGTHSLRKGAATYGSRSGLPKVYVNRRGRWRKRKSVVDVYIDNAQPYPDAVAAGALAGPIGPCRYVLKDGVQTVTDDVLIHQVGPVIKEAMGDEVARVLALPLIWASLVPHGSFDCEVIPAALKKRILHAYVNAGGNPSINAVERVPIHVVGEGAQLQLVEVREDAVESGALEHTSGGISADSTRKEFASIHSQLFGMQRQTANVLNEVLRSRAETQRDYQKLLAVRPKDLYELWEEYQFGLSGLKPAKDFTAADRGANKFAYSRRKVFWDAVATFVRSGFTSDVAIDRNYAAYGRQLSVTRILAALRNDKHQGGHPSLRL
;
A
#
# COMPACT_ATOMS: atom_id res chain seq x y z
N MET A 1 -27.64 -6.13 31.53
CA MET A 1 -26.61 -6.29 32.57
C MET A 1 -25.16 -5.95 32.16
N LYS A 2 -24.84 -5.51 30.92
CA LYS A 2 -23.44 -5.19 30.52
C LYS A 2 -22.88 -3.85 31.04
N GLY A 3 -23.73 -2.90 31.46
CA GLY A 3 -23.30 -1.55 31.88
C GLY A 3 -22.67 -1.46 33.28
N SER A 4 -23.11 -2.29 34.23
CA SER A 4 -22.70 -2.20 35.64
C SER A 4 -21.23 -2.60 35.87
N ARG A 5 -20.75 -3.66 35.21
CA ARG A 5 -19.33 -4.09 35.33
C ARG A 5 -18.34 -3.15 34.66
N TYR A 6 -18.70 -2.56 33.52
CA TYR A 6 -17.82 -1.58 32.86
C TYR A 6 -17.69 -0.31 33.70
N LYS A 7 -18.80 0.12 34.32
CA LYS A 7 -18.81 1.30 35.16
C LYS A 7 -17.92 1.15 36.40
N SER A 8 -17.92 -0.03 37.04
CA SER A 8 -17.01 -0.35 38.16
C SER A 8 -15.55 -0.09 37.80
N ILE A 9 -15.12 -0.57 36.63
CA ILE A 9 -13.75 -0.42 36.15
C ILE A 9 -13.39 1.05 35.90
N LEU A 10 -14.32 1.83 35.34
CA LEU A 10 -14.11 3.26 35.16
C LEU A 10 -13.97 3.98 36.50
N CYS A 11 -14.81 3.65 37.50
CA CYS A 11 -14.71 4.23 38.83
C CYS A 11 -13.37 3.87 39.51
N GLU A 12 -12.83 2.67 39.32
CA GLU A 12 -11.50 2.28 39.81
C GLU A 12 -10.37 3.12 39.20
N LEU A 13 -10.41 3.36 37.87
CA LEU A 13 -9.43 4.22 37.19
C LEU A 13 -9.51 5.66 37.69
N MET A 14 -10.73 6.21 37.76
CA MET A 14 -10.93 7.58 38.23
C MET A 14 -10.51 7.73 39.68
N ALA A 15 -10.78 6.73 40.52
CA ALA A 15 -10.36 6.73 41.92
C ALA A 15 -8.84 6.71 42.07
N PHE A 16 -8.14 5.94 41.23
CA PHE A 16 -6.68 5.93 41.19
C PHE A 16 -6.09 7.26 40.75
N ARG A 17 -6.70 7.92 39.76
CA ARG A 17 -6.28 9.24 39.27
C ARG A 17 -6.49 10.34 40.30
N ALA A 18 -7.63 10.33 40.97
CA ALA A 18 -8.04 11.38 41.91
C ALA A 18 -7.70 11.07 43.38
N ASP A 19 -7.04 9.93 43.64
CA ASP A 19 -6.65 9.41 44.96
C ASP A 19 -7.79 9.37 45.99
N HIS A 20 -9.03 9.13 45.54
CA HIS A 20 -10.20 8.96 46.40
C HIS A 20 -11.26 8.07 45.75
N ASN A 21 -12.07 7.39 46.56
CA ASN A 21 -13.05 6.43 46.04
C ASN A 21 -14.32 7.10 45.52
N PHE A 22 -14.82 6.63 44.37
CA PHE A 22 -16.11 7.05 43.81
C PHE A 22 -17.18 5.98 44.00
N PRO A 23 -18.42 6.36 44.38
CA PRO A 23 -19.58 5.49 44.29
C PRO A 23 -19.77 4.92 42.87
N THR A 24 -20.32 3.72 42.76
CA THR A 24 -20.59 3.09 41.44
C THR A 24 -21.68 3.82 40.64
N SER A 25 -22.49 4.65 41.32
CA SER A 25 -23.51 5.52 40.73
C SER A 25 -22.97 6.83 40.18
N THR A 26 -21.71 7.19 40.45
CA THR A 26 -21.12 8.47 40.02
C THR A 26 -21.13 8.59 38.51
N VAL A 27 -21.69 9.68 37.99
CA VAL A 27 -21.63 10.01 36.55
C VAL A 27 -20.47 10.98 36.35
N PHE A 28 -19.53 10.64 35.49
CA PHE A 28 -18.41 11.51 35.14
C PHE A 28 -18.80 12.35 33.92
N SER A 29 -18.47 13.64 33.94
CA SER A 29 -18.73 14.55 32.83
C SER A 29 -17.84 14.23 31.63
N GLN A 30 -18.18 14.78 30.47
CA GLN A 30 -17.39 14.58 29.26
C GLN A 30 -16.00 15.23 29.38
N GLU A 31 -15.92 16.39 30.03
CA GLU A 31 -14.68 17.12 30.31
C GLU A 31 -13.75 16.29 31.21
N GLU A 32 -14.26 15.74 32.31
CA GLU A 32 -13.50 14.89 33.24
C GLU A 32 -12.91 13.64 32.54
N LEU A 33 -13.64 13.07 31.58
CA LEU A 33 -13.22 11.93 30.80
C LEU A 33 -12.20 12.30 29.70
N LEU A 34 -12.24 13.52 29.18
CA LEU A 34 -11.28 14.03 28.18
C LEU A 34 -9.90 14.33 28.79
N GLU A 35 -9.84 14.59 30.09
CA GLU A 35 -8.58 14.82 30.80
C GLU A 35 -7.79 13.54 31.09
N ILE A 36 -8.36 12.36 30.86
CA ILE A 36 -7.66 11.08 31.07
C ILE A 36 -6.54 10.95 30.02
N THR A 37 -5.30 10.89 30.49
CA THR A 37 -4.12 10.76 29.61
C THR A 37 -3.77 9.28 29.35
N PRO A 38 -3.00 8.97 28.29
CA PRO A 38 -2.45 7.63 28.10
C PRO A 38 -1.61 7.16 29.29
N ASP A 39 -0.85 8.06 29.91
CA ASP A 39 0.00 7.74 31.06
C ASP A 39 -0.81 7.36 32.30
N ASP A 40 -1.95 8.03 32.55
CA ASP A 40 -2.87 7.64 33.63
C ASP A 40 -3.35 6.20 33.49
N VAL A 41 -3.69 5.80 32.26
CA VAL A 41 -4.17 4.45 31.95
C VAL A 41 -3.03 3.44 32.09
N CYS A 42 -1.83 3.76 31.63
CA CYS A 42 -0.64 2.91 31.77
C CYS A 42 -0.25 2.72 33.24
N HIS A 43 -0.12 3.79 34.01
CA HIS A 43 0.20 3.71 35.44
C HIS A 43 -0.85 2.94 36.24
N TRP A 44 -2.13 3.11 35.91
CA TRP A 44 -3.19 2.35 36.55
C TRP A 44 -3.16 0.87 36.19
N MET A 45 -2.90 0.52 34.92
CA MET A 45 -2.74 -0.88 34.50
C MET A 45 -1.52 -1.54 35.13
N ASN A 46 -0.42 -0.79 35.26
CA ASN A 46 0.77 -1.24 35.97
C ASN A 46 0.46 -1.51 37.44
N TYR A 47 -0.20 -0.57 38.11
CA TYR A 47 -0.61 -0.75 39.51
C TYR A 47 -1.51 -1.98 39.68
N ARG A 48 -2.42 -2.22 38.73
CA ARG A 48 -3.33 -3.36 38.75
C ARG A 48 -2.64 -4.71 38.49
N ALA A 49 -1.55 -4.71 37.73
CA ALA A 49 -0.81 -5.92 37.36
C ALA A 49 0.30 -6.25 38.36
N PHE A 50 1.04 -5.24 38.80
CA PHE A 50 2.28 -5.36 39.59
C PHE A 50 2.14 -4.83 41.02
N GLY A 51 1.09 -4.05 41.32
CA GLY A 51 0.96 -3.33 42.60
C GLY A 51 1.73 -2.01 42.65
N ASP A 52 2.42 -1.63 41.58
CA ASP A 52 3.25 -0.43 41.46
C ASP A 52 2.86 0.36 40.21
N ARG A 53 2.87 1.70 40.30
CA ARG A 53 2.61 2.61 39.19
C ARG A 53 3.73 2.54 38.13
N SER A 54 4.97 2.33 38.55
CA SER A 54 6.15 2.31 37.67
C SER A 54 7.04 1.10 37.99
N PRO A 55 6.58 -0.12 37.63
CA PRO A 55 7.33 -1.34 37.91
C PRO A 55 8.64 -1.36 37.11
N THR A 56 9.67 -1.98 37.69
CA THR A 56 10.93 -2.27 37.00
C THR A 56 10.74 -3.30 35.89
N GLU A 57 11.62 -3.32 34.88
CA GLU A 57 11.50 -4.22 33.72
C GLU A 57 11.41 -5.71 34.09
N ASP A 58 12.03 -6.13 35.19
CA ASP A 58 12.03 -7.52 35.69
C ASP A 58 10.85 -7.86 36.63
N ALA A 59 9.92 -6.92 36.85
CA ALA A 59 8.81 -7.14 37.76
C ALA A 59 7.82 -8.18 37.21
N ASN A 60 7.29 -9.04 38.08
CA ASN A 60 6.31 -10.06 37.70
C ASN A 60 4.87 -9.59 37.95
N PRO A 61 3.94 -9.76 36.99
CA PRO A 61 2.55 -9.33 37.16
C PRO A 61 1.78 -10.35 38.01
N VAL A 62 1.88 -10.21 39.33
CA VAL A 62 1.28 -11.14 40.31
C VAL A 62 -0.21 -10.89 40.54
N ASN A 63 -0.69 -9.67 40.31
CA ASN A 63 -2.03 -9.24 40.73
C ASN A 63 -3.10 -9.34 39.63
N ALA A 64 -2.71 -9.33 38.36
CA ALA A 64 -3.66 -9.46 37.26
C ALA A 64 -3.08 -10.20 36.04
N ARG A 65 -3.91 -11.04 35.44
CA ARG A 65 -3.60 -11.71 34.17
C ARG A 65 -3.84 -10.76 32.99
N ALA A 66 -3.17 -11.03 31.87
CA ALA A 66 -3.34 -10.26 30.63
C ALA A 66 -4.81 -10.13 30.18
N SER A 67 -5.62 -11.19 30.31
CA SER A 67 -7.06 -11.16 29.96
C SER A 67 -7.88 -10.22 30.85
N THR A 68 -7.50 -10.07 32.12
CA THR A 68 -8.13 -9.14 33.08
C THR A 68 -7.82 -7.69 32.71
N LEU A 69 -6.58 -7.41 32.30
CA LEU A 69 -6.15 -6.09 31.84
C LEU A 69 -6.78 -5.72 30.49
N GLU A 70 -6.88 -6.68 29.56
CA GLU A 70 -7.56 -6.48 28.28
C GLU A 70 -9.04 -6.15 28.47
N TYR A 71 -9.71 -6.85 29.40
CA TYR A 71 -11.09 -6.53 29.78
C TYR A 71 -11.21 -5.12 30.37
N ALA A 72 -10.25 -4.72 31.22
CA ALA A 72 -10.23 -3.40 31.83
C ALA A 72 -10.08 -2.29 30.79
N LYS A 73 -9.13 -2.45 29.87
CA LYS A 73 -8.91 -1.56 28.72
C LYS A 73 -10.17 -1.40 27.88
N LYS A 74 -10.84 -2.52 27.59
CA LYS A 74 -12.10 -2.53 26.84
C LYS A 74 -13.22 -1.79 27.59
N ALA A 75 -13.31 -1.97 28.90
CA ALA A 75 -14.31 -1.29 29.73
C ALA A 75 -14.10 0.22 29.72
N ILE A 76 -12.87 0.70 29.95
CA ILE A 76 -12.52 2.13 29.93
C ILE A 76 -12.82 2.74 28.55
N SER A 77 -12.39 2.07 27.47
CA SER A 77 -12.65 2.50 26.09
C SER A 77 -14.14 2.64 25.77
N SER A 78 -15.02 1.94 26.49
CA SER A 78 -16.47 2.09 26.30
C SER A 78 -17.03 3.43 26.77
N PHE A 79 -16.31 4.19 27.58
CA PHE A 79 -16.72 5.49 28.12
C PHE A 79 -15.92 6.65 27.56
N MET A 80 -14.78 6.40 26.90
CA MET A 80 -13.98 7.46 26.29
C MET A 80 -14.85 8.26 25.30
N PRO A 81 -14.91 9.60 25.42
CA PRO A 81 -15.53 10.47 24.44
C PRO A 81 -14.89 10.21 23.06
N ARG A 82 -15.66 10.33 21.97
CA ARG A 82 -15.19 10.10 20.58
C ARG A 82 -14.97 8.62 20.17
N ARG A 83 -15.78 7.66 20.65
CA ARG A 83 -15.71 6.21 20.28
C ARG A 83 -15.75 5.91 18.78
N THR A 84 -16.32 6.80 17.96
CA THR A 84 -16.43 6.67 16.50
C THR A 84 -15.30 7.37 15.75
N VAL A 85 -14.46 8.13 16.46
CA VAL A 85 -13.27 8.75 15.89
C VAL A 85 -12.11 7.79 16.19
N PRO A 86 -11.58 7.05 15.20
CA PRO A 86 -10.30 6.38 15.40
C PRO A 86 -9.28 7.46 15.78
N TRP A 87 -8.78 7.35 17.01
CA TRP A 87 -7.62 8.03 17.62
C TRP A 87 -6.91 9.11 16.75
N ASP A 88 -6.95 10.35 17.26
CA ASP A 88 -6.37 11.62 16.78
C ASP A 88 -7.22 12.39 15.73
N PRO A 89 -7.50 13.71 15.89
CA PRO A 89 -7.97 14.57 14.79
C PRO A 89 -7.24 14.24 13.50
N ILE A 90 -8.01 14.10 12.42
CA ILE A 90 -7.58 13.70 11.08
C ILE A 90 -6.26 14.37 10.77
N ARG A 91 -5.17 13.64 10.94
CA ARG A 91 -3.83 14.16 10.67
C ARG A 91 -3.84 14.58 9.20
N ASN A 92 -3.48 15.83 8.91
CA ASN A 92 -3.55 16.46 7.58
C ASN A 92 -2.57 15.84 6.56
N GLU A 93 -2.39 14.52 6.58
CA GLU A 93 -1.38 13.77 5.87
C GLU A 93 -1.87 13.28 4.51
N GLY A 94 -1.28 13.82 3.45
CA GLY A 94 -1.41 13.38 2.08
C GLY A 94 -0.13 12.74 1.54
N SER A 95 -0.02 12.71 0.21
CA SER A 95 1.16 12.25 -0.52
C SER A 95 1.77 13.40 -1.30
N MET A 96 3.10 13.44 -1.36
CA MET A 96 3.84 14.36 -2.22
C MET A 96 3.58 14.10 -3.71
N ASP A 97 3.15 12.89 -4.09
CA ASP A 97 2.60 12.59 -5.41
C ASP A 97 1.06 12.78 -5.41
N PRO A 98 0.51 13.79 -6.13
CA PRO A 98 -0.92 14.06 -6.17
C PRO A 98 -1.76 12.88 -6.66
N ARG A 99 -1.21 12.02 -7.53
CA ARG A 99 -1.93 10.88 -8.14
C ARG A 99 -2.33 9.82 -7.13
N VAL A 100 -1.59 9.73 -6.03
CA VAL A 100 -1.84 8.77 -4.95
C VAL A 100 -2.18 9.46 -3.63
N CYS A 101 -2.33 10.78 -3.63
CA CYS A 101 -2.72 11.56 -2.45
C CYS A 101 -4.18 11.33 -2.10
N VAL A 102 -4.41 10.54 -1.04
CA VAL A 102 -5.77 10.16 -0.63
C VAL A 102 -6.59 11.38 -0.24
N LEU A 103 -6.03 12.33 0.52
CA LEU A 103 -6.76 13.53 0.94
C LEU A 103 -7.26 14.35 -0.25
N LEU A 104 -6.36 14.65 -1.20
CA LEU A 104 -6.72 15.39 -2.40
C LEU A 104 -7.77 14.65 -3.23
N ASN A 105 -7.56 13.37 -3.51
CA ASN A 105 -8.45 12.61 -4.38
C ASN A 105 -9.84 12.39 -3.74
N ILE A 106 -9.92 12.20 -2.41
CA ILE A 106 -11.20 12.16 -1.70
C ILE A 106 -11.89 13.53 -1.74
N ALA A 107 -11.16 14.62 -1.50
CA ALA A 107 -11.73 15.96 -1.51
C ALA A 107 -12.31 16.30 -2.89
N VAL A 108 -11.57 16.02 -3.96
CA VAL A 108 -12.03 16.19 -5.34
C VAL A 108 -13.24 15.31 -5.62
N HIS A 109 -13.20 14.03 -5.25
CA HIS A 109 -14.32 13.11 -5.49
C HIS A 109 -15.60 13.57 -4.80
N VAL A 110 -15.52 13.94 -3.52
CA VAL A 110 -16.68 14.38 -2.73
C VAL A 110 -17.26 15.67 -3.31
N GLU A 111 -16.43 16.67 -3.61
CA GLU A 111 -16.89 17.94 -4.19
C GLU A 111 -17.47 17.79 -5.61
N MET A 112 -16.97 16.84 -6.40
CA MET A 112 -17.45 16.62 -7.77
C MET A 112 -18.69 15.74 -7.89
N THR A 113 -18.90 14.81 -6.94
CA THR A 113 -20.03 13.87 -7.01
C THR A 113 -21.28 14.36 -6.27
N GLY A 114 -21.15 15.42 -5.47
CA GLY A 114 -22.28 16.13 -4.87
C GLY A 114 -23.10 15.29 -3.89
N LYS A 115 -24.34 15.74 -3.65
CA LYS A 115 -25.30 15.20 -2.65
C LYS A 115 -25.77 13.76 -2.88
N THR A 116 -25.49 13.18 -4.05
CA THR A 116 -25.74 11.75 -4.37
C THR A 116 -24.95 10.80 -3.46
N SER A 117 -24.01 11.34 -2.67
CA SER A 117 -23.07 10.62 -1.80
C SER A 117 -23.29 10.79 -0.30
N LEU A 118 -24.40 11.39 0.18
CA LEU A 118 -24.75 11.47 1.63
C LEU A 118 -25.06 10.09 2.29
N SER A 119 -24.63 9.01 1.64
CA SER A 119 -24.42 7.71 2.23
C SER A 119 -23.34 7.81 3.32
N SER A 120 -23.39 6.93 4.32
CA SER A 120 -22.27 6.75 5.27
C SER A 120 -20.98 6.21 4.61
N TYR A 121 -20.91 6.19 3.29
CA TYR A 121 -19.87 5.56 2.48
C TYR A 121 -19.49 6.44 1.28
N VAL A 122 -18.18 6.70 1.13
CA VAL A 122 -17.60 7.57 0.07
C VAL A 122 -17.90 7.07 -1.36
N PHE A 123 -18.13 5.76 -1.54
CA PHE A 123 -18.35 5.14 -2.85
C PHE A 123 -19.76 4.52 -3.03
N GLY A 124 -20.77 5.04 -2.31
CA GLY A 124 -22.18 4.58 -2.40
C GLY A 124 -22.57 3.55 -1.34
N ASN A 125 -23.82 3.08 -1.36
CA ASN A 125 -24.46 2.36 -0.24
C ASN A 125 -23.94 0.91 0.01
N LEU A 126 -24.14 0.43 1.25
CA LEU A 126 -23.77 -0.91 1.77
C LEU A 126 -23.98 -2.10 0.81
N PRO A 127 -25.12 -2.26 0.10
CA PRO A 127 -25.33 -3.42 -0.75
C PRO A 127 -24.65 -3.33 -2.13
N ASP A 128 -24.36 -2.11 -2.64
CA ASP A 128 -23.94 -1.91 -4.04
C ASP A 128 -22.55 -1.25 -4.21
N GLY A 129 -21.88 -0.83 -3.13
CA GLY A 129 -20.57 -0.16 -3.20
C GLY A 129 -19.49 -0.97 -3.92
N ASP A 130 -19.47 -2.31 -3.75
CA ASP A 130 -18.53 -3.17 -4.49
C ASP A 130 -18.81 -3.19 -6.00
N ARG A 131 -20.08 -3.09 -6.42
CA ARG A 131 -20.45 -3.03 -7.84
C ARG A 131 -20.00 -1.71 -8.46
N VAL A 132 -20.19 -0.60 -7.75
CA VAL A 132 -19.75 0.73 -8.19
C VAL A 132 -18.24 0.75 -8.40
N VAL A 133 -17.47 0.28 -7.41
CA VAL A 133 -16.01 0.21 -7.51
C VAL A 133 -15.56 -0.72 -8.65
N ARG A 134 -16.20 -1.89 -8.82
CA ARG A 134 -15.90 -2.78 -9.96
C ARG A 134 -16.14 -2.12 -11.31
N ARG A 135 -17.23 -1.37 -11.45
CA ARG A 135 -17.56 -0.66 -12.70
C ARG A 135 -16.49 0.38 -13.04
N PHE A 136 -16.13 1.24 -12.09
CA PHE A 136 -15.04 2.22 -12.29
C PHE A 136 -13.71 1.54 -12.66
N ILE A 137 -13.38 0.43 -12.01
CA ILE A 137 -12.17 -0.33 -12.33
C ILE A 137 -12.23 -0.93 -13.74
N GLN A 138 -13.39 -1.42 -14.17
CA GLN A 138 -13.58 -1.94 -15.52
C GLN A 138 -13.43 -0.84 -16.57
N GLU A 139 -13.98 0.35 -16.34
CA GLU A 139 -13.79 1.52 -17.20
C GLU A 139 -12.30 1.87 -17.33
N ILE A 140 -11.56 1.87 -16.21
CA ILE A 140 -10.10 2.07 -16.22
C ILE A 140 -9.40 1.00 -17.06
N PHE A 141 -9.79 -0.28 -16.95
CA PHE A 141 -9.16 -1.36 -17.70
C PHE A 141 -9.47 -1.35 -19.20
N VAL A 142 -10.58 -0.73 -19.61
CA VAL A 142 -10.96 -0.55 -21.01
C VAL A 142 -10.39 0.75 -21.60
N GLY A 143 -10.00 1.71 -20.76
CA GLY A 143 -9.42 2.98 -21.17
C GLY A 143 -8.12 2.83 -21.96
N SER A 144 -7.90 3.73 -22.93
CA SER A 144 -6.74 3.74 -23.82
C SER A 144 -5.40 3.96 -23.11
N THR A 145 -5.43 4.54 -21.91
CA THR A 145 -4.24 4.77 -21.07
C THR A 145 -3.80 3.51 -20.32
N PHE A 146 -4.67 2.50 -20.20
CA PHE A 146 -4.38 1.28 -19.48
C PHE A 146 -3.79 0.20 -20.40
N HIS A 147 -2.58 -0.25 -20.07
CA HIS A 147 -1.87 -1.27 -20.83
C HIS A 147 -1.71 -2.55 -20.02
N LYS A 148 -2.43 -3.60 -20.41
CA LYS A 148 -2.37 -4.90 -19.74
C LYS A 148 -1.10 -5.65 -20.12
N LEU A 149 -0.16 -5.74 -19.18
CA LEU A 149 1.15 -6.37 -19.40
C LEU A 149 1.15 -7.90 -19.33
N LYS A 150 0.14 -8.51 -18.68
CA LYS A 150 0.05 -9.97 -18.48
C LYS A 150 -1.37 -10.48 -18.77
N PRO A 151 -1.52 -11.68 -19.36
CA PRO A 151 -2.82 -12.32 -19.52
C PRO A 151 -3.42 -12.70 -18.15
N GLY A 152 -4.74 -12.81 -18.08
CA GLY A 152 -5.47 -13.17 -16.86
C GLY A 152 -6.55 -12.17 -16.45
N ASN A 153 -7.43 -12.58 -15.54
CA ASN A 153 -8.55 -11.73 -15.11
C ASN A 153 -8.06 -10.57 -14.23
N LEU A 154 -8.60 -9.39 -14.49
CA LEU A 154 -8.34 -8.19 -13.69
C LEU A 154 -9.58 -7.85 -12.87
N GLY A 155 -9.38 -7.38 -11.64
CA GLY A 155 -10.45 -6.97 -10.76
C GLY A 155 -9.92 -6.29 -9.50
N THR A 156 -10.79 -6.10 -8.51
CA THR A 156 -10.45 -5.45 -7.22
C THR A 156 -9.27 -6.12 -6.50
N HIS A 157 -9.13 -7.44 -6.65
CA HIS A 157 -8.01 -8.19 -6.10
C HIS A 157 -6.65 -7.82 -6.73
N SER A 158 -6.63 -7.43 -8.01
CA SER A 158 -5.40 -7.01 -8.70
C SER A 158 -4.85 -5.70 -8.12
N LEU A 159 -5.72 -4.75 -7.77
CA LEU A 159 -5.32 -3.50 -7.10
C LEU A 159 -4.73 -3.76 -5.71
N ARG A 160 -5.35 -4.67 -4.94
CA ARG A 160 -4.85 -5.07 -3.61
C ARG A 160 -3.46 -5.72 -3.70
N LYS A 161 -3.24 -6.57 -4.71
CA LYS A 161 -1.91 -7.13 -4.98
C LYS A 161 -0.89 -6.04 -5.34
N GLY A 162 -1.30 -5.02 -6.09
CA GLY A 162 -0.45 -3.89 -6.46
C GLY A 162 0.14 -3.19 -5.24
N ALA A 163 -0.71 -2.76 -4.31
CA ALA A 163 -0.26 -2.09 -3.08
C ALA A 163 0.62 -3.00 -2.20
N ALA A 164 0.28 -4.28 -2.05
CA ALA A 164 1.10 -5.21 -1.27
C ALA A 164 2.47 -5.46 -1.91
N THR A 165 2.51 -5.58 -3.24
CA THR A 165 3.75 -5.74 -4.00
C THR A 165 4.61 -4.49 -3.92
N TYR A 166 4.00 -3.30 -4.04
CA TYR A 166 4.70 -2.03 -3.89
C TYR A 166 5.31 -1.91 -2.49
N GLY A 167 4.53 -2.11 -1.43
CA GLY A 167 5.05 -2.09 -0.05
C GLY A 167 6.22 -3.04 0.16
N SER A 168 6.11 -4.29 -0.33
CA SER A 168 7.21 -5.26 -0.24
C SER A 168 8.46 -4.82 -1.00
N ARG A 169 8.29 -4.17 -2.16
CA ARG A 169 9.40 -3.66 -2.99
C ARG A 169 10.04 -2.40 -2.42
N SER A 170 9.28 -1.60 -1.67
CA SER A 170 9.78 -0.45 -0.93
C SER A 170 10.49 -0.83 0.38
N GLY A 171 10.77 -2.14 0.59
CA GLY A 171 11.51 -2.63 1.75
C GLY A 171 10.66 -2.85 3.01
N LEU A 172 9.33 -2.74 2.93
CA LEU A 172 8.50 -3.00 4.10
C LEU A 172 8.57 -4.49 4.50
N PRO A 173 8.70 -4.78 5.81
CA PRO A 173 8.57 -6.15 6.31
C PRO A 173 7.23 -6.77 5.90
N LYS A 174 7.25 -8.07 5.59
CA LYS A 174 6.03 -8.83 5.24
C LYS A 174 4.93 -8.69 6.28
N VAL A 175 5.30 -8.59 7.57
CA VAL A 175 4.36 -8.37 8.69
C VAL A 175 3.63 -7.04 8.54
N TYR A 176 4.33 -5.97 8.16
CA TYR A 176 3.77 -4.62 8.00
C TYR A 176 2.87 -4.56 6.76
N VAL A 177 3.31 -5.17 5.66
CA VAL A 177 2.50 -5.33 4.44
C VAL A 177 1.20 -6.11 4.71
N ASN A 178 1.30 -7.21 5.47
CA ASN A 178 0.14 -8.02 5.83
C ASN A 178 -0.84 -7.29 6.74
N ARG A 179 -0.34 -6.47 7.67
CA ARG A 179 -1.13 -5.68 8.61
C ARG A 179 -1.90 -4.58 7.87
N ARG A 180 -1.21 -3.81 7.00
CA ARG A 180 -1.82 -2.79 6.14
C ARG A 180 -2.79 -3.36 5.11
N GLY A 181 -2.63 -4.64 4.76
CA GLY A 181 -3.43 -5.33 3.75
C GLY A 181 -4.89 -5.60 4.10
N ARG A 182 -5.33 -5.46 5.38
CA ARG A 182 -6.71 -5.74 5.79
C ARG A 182 -7.10 -5.01 7.08
N TRP A 183 -8.24 -4.33 7.07
CA TRP A 183 -9.05 -4.13 8.30
C TRP A 183 -9.52 -5.51 8.78
N ARG A 184 -8.69 -6.21 9.57
CA ARG A 184 -8.98 -7.59 9.96
C ARG A 184 -10.10 -7.62 11.00
N LYS A 185 -11.21 -8.27 10.64
CA LYS A 185 -12.24 -8.71 11.62
C LYS A 185 -11.78 -9.92 12.45
N ARG A 186 -10.73 -10.64 12.03
CA ARG A 186 -10.19 -11.84 12.69
C ARG A 186 -8.67 -11.74 12.79
N LYS A 187 -8.13 -11.83 14.01
CA LYS A 187 -6.69 -11.94 14.27
C LYS A 187 -6.21 -13.35 13.88
N SER A 188 -5.01 -13.46 13.32
CA SER A 188 -4.36 -14.77 13.17
C SER A 188 -3.79 -15.21 14.50
N VAL A 189 -3.71 -16.52 14.75
CA VAL A 189 -3.23 -17.08 16.02
C VAL A 189 -1.83 -16.58 16.38
N VAL A 190 -0.98 -16.35 15.37
CA VAL A 190 0.37 -15.79 15.55
C VAL A 190 0.34 -14.35 16.09
N ASP A 191 -0.69 -13.55 15.76
CA ASP A 191 -0.86 -12.18 16.25
C ASP A 191 -1.11 -12.12 17.78
N VAL A 192 -1.36 -13.26 18.45
CA VAL A 192 -1.46 -13.38 19.91
C VAL A 192 -0.08 -13.49 20.57
N TYR A 193 0.92 -13.97 19.83
CA TYR A 193 2.29 -14.23 20.31
C TYR A 193 3.31 -13.24 19.74
N ILE A 194 2.89 -12.34 18.84
CA ILE A 194 3.73 -11.26 18.32
C ILE A 194 3.78 -10.14 19.37
N ASP A 195 4.99 -9.68 19.62
CA ASP A 195 5.29 -8.54 20.49
C ASP A 195 4.38 -7.33 20.18
N ASN A 196 3.73 -6.81 21.22
CA ASN A 196 2.85 -5.65 21.16
C ASN A 196 3.62 -4.32 21.13
N ALA A 197 4.95 -4.36 21.33
CA ALA A 197 5.87 -3.23 21.19
C ALA A 197 6.35 -3.00 19.74
N GLN A 198 5.76 -3.66 18.72
CA GLN A 198 6.12 -3.36 17.33
C GLN A 198 5.92 -1.87 17.00
N PRO A 199 6.99 -1.15 16.57
CA PRO A 199 6.93 0.29 16.37
C PRO A 199 6.04 0.62 15.17
N TYR A 200 4.83 1.12 15.48
CA TYR A 200 3.89 1.82 14.59
C TYR A 200 3.82 1.30 13.13
N PRO A 201 3.61 -0.02 12.92
CA PRO A 201 3.70 -0.65 11.60
C PRO A 201 2.68 -0.12 10.59
N ASP A 202 1.54 0.38 11.06
CA ASP A 202 0.49 0.96 10.22
C ASP A 202 0.94 2.30 9.64
N ALA A 203 1.61 3.14 10.43
CA ALA A 203 2.14 4.43 9.99
C ALA A 203 3.33 4.25 9.03
N VAL A 204 4.24 3.32 9.32
CA VAL A 204 5.36 3.00 8.41
C VAL A 204 4.84 2.50 7.06
N ALA A 205 3.87 1.59 7.08
CA ALA A 205 3.28 1.09 5.85
C ALA A 205 2.48 2.16 5.10
N ALA A 206 1.74 3.03 5.80
CA ALA A 206 1.03 4.16 5.20
C ALA A 206 1.98 5.15 4.54
N GLY A 207 3.06 5.55 5.24
CA GLY A 207 4.08 6.46 4.72
C GLY A 207 4.76 5.91 3.47
N ALA A 208 5.15 4.63 3.48
CA ALA A 208 5.71 3.99 2.28
C ALA A 208 4.68 3.92 1.12
N LEU A 209 3.39 3.83 1.42
CA LEU A 209 2.32 3.74 0.41
C LEU A 209 1.76 5.10 -0.03
N ALA A 210 2.28 6.19 0.52
CA ALA A 210 2.12 7.55 0.02
C ALA A 210 2.99 7.83 -1.22
N GLY A 211 3.49 6.78 -1.88
CA GLY A 211 4.27 6.90 -3.11
C GLY A 211 5.75 7.17 -2.87
N PRO A 212 6.53 7.29 -3.96
CA PRO A 212 8.00 7.29 -3.90
C PRO A 212 8.61 8.56 -3.28
N ILE A 213 7.84 9.64 -3.24
CA ILE A 213 8.24 10.93 -2.66
C ILE A 213 7.79 11.05 -1.19
N GLY A 214 7.00 10.08 -0.72
CA GLY A 214 6.58 9.98 0.67
C GLY A 214 5.37 10.84 1.04
N PRO A 215 4.97 10.76 2.31
CA PRO A 215 3.81 11.48 2.83
C PRO A 215 4.13 12.96 3.06
N CYS A 216 3.08 13.78 3.10
CA CYS A 216 3.19 15.21 3.39
C CYS A 216 2.03 15.72 4.22
N ARG A 217 2.22 16.85 4.89
CA ARG A 217 1.16 17.62 5.51
C ARG A 217 0.78 18.81 4.63
N TYR A 218 -0.52 19.09 4.49
CA TYR A 218 -0.97 20.36 3.93
C TYR A 218 -1.09 21.40 5.03
N VAL A 219 -0.36 22.52 4.89
CA VAL A 219 -0.26 23.59 5.89
C VAL A 219 -0.42 24.94 5.20
N LEU A 220 -1.06 25.91 5.87
CA LEU A 220 -1.09 27.29 5.41
C LEU A 220 0.29 27.92 5.63
N LYS A 221 0.78 28.66 4.64
CA LYS A 221 2.03 29.40 4.78
C LYS A 221 1.89 30.51 5.82
N ASP A 222 3.00 30.79 6.50
CA ASP A 222 3.08 31.88 7.47
C ASP A 222 2.71 33.22 6.80
N GLY A 223 1.89 34.02 7.49
CA GLY A 223 1.42 35.33 7.00
C GLY A 223 0.21 35.29 6.06
N VAL A 224 -0.31 34.11 5.68
CA VAL A 224 -1.56 34.01 4.91
C VAL A 224 -2.77 34.19 5.82
N GLN A 225 -3.37 35.38 5.83
CA GLN A 225 -4.60 35.68 6.60
C GLN A 225 -5.89 35.54 5.79
N THR A 226 -5.79 35.43 4.46
CA THR A 226 -6.94 35.42 3.55
C THR A 226 -7.69 34.09 3.54
N VAL A 227 -7.04 33.00 3.95
CA VAL A 227 -7.65 31.67 4.03
C VAL A 227 -8.12 31.40 5.45
N THR A 228 -9.37 31.80 5.73
CA THR A 228 -10.02 31.56 7.02
C THR A 228 -10.76 30.23 7.05
N ASP A 229 -11.11 29.76 8.25
CA ASP A 229 -11.99 28.59 8.42
C ASP A 229 -13.32 28.75 7.68
N ASP A 230 -13.88 29.97 7.65
CA ASP A 230 -15.11 30.25 6.90
C ASP A 230 -14.92 29.98 5.40
N VAL A 231 -13.83 30.47 4.81
CA VAL A 231 -13.50 30.23 3.40
C VAL A 231 -13.29 28.74 3.14
N LEU A 232 -12.54 28.05 3.99
CA LEU A 232 -12.27 26.62 3.86
C LEU A 232 -13.55 25.78 3.91
N ILE A 233 -14.39 26.03 4.91
CA ILE A 233 -15.55 25.19 5.22
C ILE A 233 -16.74 25.54 4.32
N HIS A 234 -17.03 26.81 4.10
CA HIS A 234 -18.25 27.26 3.44
C HIS A 234 -18.08 27.56 1.96
N GLN A 235 -16.89 27.94 1.51
CA GLN A 235 -16.66 28.33 0.11
C GLN A 235 -15.86 27.29 -0.67
N VAL A 236 -14.83 26.69 -0.06
CA VAL A 236 -13.95 25.71 -0.71
C VAL A 236 -14.52 24.30 -0.61
N GLY A 237 -14.83 23.83 0.61
CA GLY A 237 -15.32 22.48 0.88
C GLY A 237 -16.79 22.35 1.34
N PRO A 238 -17.78 23.07 0.74
CA PRO A 238 -19.15 23.04 1.24
C PRO A 238 -19.81 21.66 1.15
N VAL A 239 -19.47 20.84 0.15
CA VAL A 239 -20.03 19.48 0.00
C VAL A 239 -19.36 18.54 0.99
N ILE A 240 -18.04 18.69 1.19
CA ILE A 240 -17.30 17.95 2.22
C ILE A 240 -17.88 18.25 3.60
N LYS A 241 -18.20 19.51 3.89
CA LYS A 241 -18.87 19.92 5.12
C LYS A 241 -20.19 19.19 5.31
N GLU A 242 -21.06 19.23 4.31
CA GLU A 242 -22.38 18.58 4.37
C GLU A 242 -22.26 17.06 4.57
N ALA A 243 -21.24 16.42 3.97
CA ALA A 243 -21.06 14.97 4.02
C ALA A 243 -20.29 14.44 5.23
N MET A 244 -19.30 15.19 5.73
CA MET A 244 -18.31 14.71 6.71
C MET A 244 -18.16 15.62 7.93
N GLY A 245 -18.76 16.81 7.91
CA GLY A 245 -18.69 17.79 8.99
C GLY A 245 -17.53 18.78 8.86
N ASP A 246 -17.59 19.82 9.70
CA ASP A 246 -16.76 21.02 9.62
C ASP A 246 -15.27 20.72 9.81
N GLU A 247 -14.91 19.86 10.77
CA GLU A 247 -13.53 19.48 11.04
C GLU A 247 -12.87 18.78 9.85
N VAL A 248 -13.59 17.90 9.16
CA VAL A 248 -13.07 17.20 7.97
C VAL A 248 -12.96 18.17 6.80
N ALA A 249 -13.92 19.07 6.65
CA ALA A 249 -13.90 20.10 5.62
C ALA A 249 -12.69 21.03 5.77
N ARG A 250 -12.39 21.48 7.00
CA ARG A 250 -11.20 22.29 7.31
C ARG A 250 -9.91 21.64 6.80
N VAL A 251 -9.77 20.32 7.00
CA VAL A 251 -8.58 19.56 6.56
C VAL A 251 -8.54 19.35 5.05
N LEU A 252 -9.63 18.88 4.46
CA LEU A 252 -9.67 18.49 3.05
C LEU A 252 -9.74 19.69 2.07
N ALA A 253 -10.14 20.86 2.55
CA ALA A 253 -10.13 22.10 1.77
C ALA A 253 -8.70 22.60 1.46
N LEU A 254 -7.72 22.34 2.33
CA LEU A 254 -6.33 22.76 2.12
C LEU A 254 -5.71 22.12 0.85
N PRO A 255 -5.78 20.79 0.63
CA PRO A 255 -5.37 20.17 -0.64
C PRO A 255 -6.06 20.75 -1.88
N LEU A 256 -7.32 21.14 -1.76
CA LEU A 256 -8.11 21.71 -2.87
C LEU A 256 -7.62 23.11 -3.26
N ILE A 257 -7.34 23.97 -2.28
CA ILE A 257 -6.69 25.28 -2.51
C ILE A 257 -5.32 25.06 -3.15
N TRP A 258 -4.50 24.19 -2.54
CA TRP A 258 -3.17 23.88 -3.05
C TRP A 258 -3.22 23.48 -4.53
N ALA A 259 -4.04 22.49 -4.87
CA ALA A 259 -4.17 21.97 -6.24
C ALA A 259 -4.72 23.02 -7.22
N SER A 260 -5.59 23.92 -6.76
CA SER A 260 -6.16 24.98 -7.59
C SER A 260 -5.14 26.08 -7.94
N LEU A 261 -4.15 26.28 -7.08
CA LEU A 261 -3.09 27.29 -7.24
C LEU A 261 -1.82 26.73 -7.89
N VAL A 262 -1.76 25.44 -8.21
CA VAL A 262 -0.64 24.84 -8.95
C VAL A 262 -0.62 25.38 -10.40
N PRO A 263 0.53 25.89 -10.89
CA PRO A 263 0.68 26.32 -12.28
C PRO A 263 0.39 25.20 -13.27
N HIS A 264 -0.23 25.54 -14.40
CA HIS A 264 -0.51 24.57 -15.47
C HIS A 264 0.80 23.98 -16.00
N GLY A 265 0.83 22.66 -16.23
CA GLY A 265 2.03 21.95 -16.69
C GLY A 265 3.02 21.53 -15.58
N SER A 266 2.76 21.85 -14.30
CA SER A 266 3.61 21.37 -13.19
C SER A 266 3.60 19.84 -13.02
N PHE A 267 2.57 19.17 -13.54
CA PHE A 267 2.41 17.73 -13.50
C PHE A 267 1.93 17.22 -14.87
N ASP A 268 2.32 15.99 -15.22
CA ASP A 268 1.89 15.31 -16.46
C ASP A 268 0.39 14.94 -16.47
N CYS A 269 -0.34 15.27 -15.42
CA CYS A 269 -1.77 14.97 -15.28
C CYS A 269 -2.54 16.18 -14.72
N GLU A 270 -3.82 16.27 -15.08
CA GLU A 270 -4.74 17.24 -14.49
C GLU A 270 -5.00 16.86 -13.02
N VAL A 271 -4.54 17.72 -12.10
CA VAL A 271 -4.58 17.45 -10.64
C VAL A 271 -6.00 17.65 -10.08
N ILE A 272 -6.75 18.59 -10.66
CA ILE A 272 -8.10 18.95 -10.21
C ILE A 272 -8.95 19.35 -11.43
N PRO A 273 -10.22 18.91 -11.53
CA PRO A 273 -11.08 19.26 -12.66
C PRO A 273 -11.26 20.78 -12.83
N ALA A 274 -11.21 21.25 -14.07
CA ALA A 274 -11.32 22.67 -14.42
C ALA A 274 -12.53 23.42 -13.77
N ALA A 275 -13.70 22.77 -13.68
CA ALA A 275 -14.89 23.38 -13.08
C ALA A 275 -14.69 23.64 -11.58
N LEU A 276 -14.14 22.67 -10.85
CA LEU A 276 -13.84 22.78 -9.43
C LEU A 276 -12.72 23.80 -9.18
N LYS A 277 -11.66 23.77 -10.00
CA LYS A 277 -10.57 24.75 -9.97
C LYS A 277 -11.10 26.18 -10.09
N LYS A 278 -11.99 26.45 -11.05
CA LYS A 278 -12.58 27.77 -11.26
C LYS A 278 -13.38 28.25 -10.04
N ARG A 279 -14.18 27.36 -9.43
CA ARG A 279 -14.96 27.66 -8.21
C ARG A 279 -14.07 28.05 -7.04
N ILE A 280 -13.03 27.25 -6.80
CA ILE A 280 -12.09 27.48 -5.68
C ILE A 280 -11.27 28.75 -5.90
N LEU A 281 -10.75 28.98 -7.13
CA LEU A 281 -10.01 30.20 -7.44
C LEU A 281 -10.86 31.45 -7.24
N HIS A 282 -12.13 31.42 -7.64
CA HIS A 282 -13.05 32.53 -7.41
C HIS A 282 -13.26 32.81 -5.91
N ALA A 283 -13.49 31.77 -5.10
CA ALA A 283 -13.59 31.90 -3.64
C ALA A 283 -12.30 32.47 -3.02
N TYR A 284 -11.14 31.96 -3.45
CA TYR A 284 -9.84 32.41 -2.94
C TYR A 284 -9.54 33.86 -3.29
N VAL A 285 -9.81 34.29 -4.53
CA VAL A 285 -9.60 35.69 -4.96
C VAL A 285 -10.56 36.63 -4.25
N ASN A 286 -11.83 36.24 -4.06
CA ASN A 286 -12.81 37.06 -3.33
C ASN A 286 -12.44 37.24 -1.85
N ALA A 287 -11.74 36.28 -1.27
CA ALA A 287 -11.18 36.38 0.08
C ALA A 287 -9.89 37.24 0.15
N GLY A 288 -9.47 37.86 -0.97
CA GLY A 288 -8.26 38.69 -1.07
C GLY A 288 -6.99 37.91 -1.40
N GLY A 289 -7.10 36.63 -1.77
CA GLY A 289 -5.98 35.78 -2.13
C GLY A 289 -5.34 36.15 -3.48
N ASN A 290 -4.00 36.03 -3.57
CA ASN A 290 -3.27 36.24 -4.80
C ASN A 290 -3.06 34.90 -5.54
N PRO A 291 -3.69 34.67 -6.71
CA PRO A 291 -3.63 33.38 -7.40
C PRO A 291 -2.24 33.05 -7.96
N SER A 292 -1.32 34.01 -8.03
CA SER A 292 0.07 33.80 -8.45
C SER A 292 0.92 33.13 -7.35
N ILE A 293 0.46 33.13 -6.10
CA ILE A 293 1.20 32.56 -4.97
C ILE A 293 0.36 31.45 -4.34
N ASN A 294 0.94 30.25 -4.24
CA ASN A 294 0.26 29.16 -3.53
C ASN A 294 0.27 29.44 -2.03
N ALA A 295 -0.91 29.69 -1.47
CA ALA A 295 -1.15 29.94 -0.04
C ALA A 295 -0.95 28.71 0.85
N VAL A 296 -1.04 27.51 0.26
CA VAL A 296 -0.86 26.25 0.97
C VAL A 296 0.47 25.64 0.55
N GLU A 297 1.21 25.12 1.52
CA GLU A 297 2.41 24.33 1.28
C GLU A 297 2.17 22.86 1.62
N ARG A 298 2.96 22.00 0.96
CA ARG A 298 3.03 20.58 1.28
C ARG A 298 4.36 20.34 1.99
N VAL A 299 4.29 20.14 3.29
CA VAL A 299 5.44 19.90 4.14
C VAL A 299 5.70 18.39 4.17
N PRO A 300 6.81 17.87 3.65
CA PRO A 300 7.14 16.46 3.77
C PRO A 300 7.17 16.02 5.23
N ILE A 301 6.67 14.82 5.52
CA ILE A 301 6.70 14.27 6.88
C ILE A 301 7.47 12.96 6.90
N HIS A 302 8.22 12.74 7.98
CA HIS A 302 8.93 11.50 8.21
C HIS A 302 8.30 10.74 9.38
N VAL A 303 8.03 9.46 9.15
CA VAL A 303 7.43 8.56 10.14
C VAL A 303 8.55 7.94 10.97
N VAL A 304 8.71 8.38 12.20
CA VAL A 304 9.72 7.91 13.16
C VAL A 304 9.09 7.61 14.51
N GLY A 305 9.88 7.16 15.47
CA GLY A 305 9.40 6.86 16.80
C GLY A 305 10.37 6.03 17.61
N GLU A 306 10.12 5.98 18.91
CA GLU A 306 10.90 5.24 19.89
C GLU A 306 9.98 4.26 20.61
N GLY A 307 10.27 2.96 20.51
CA GLY A 307 9.39 1.91 21.03
C GLY A 307 7.95 2.01 20.50
N ALA A 308 6.98 2.21 21.40
CA ALA A 308 5.55 2.31 21.05
C ALA A 308 5.11 3.73 20.63
N GLN A 309 5.97 4.74 20.78
CA GLN A 309 5.62 6.13 20.49
C GLN A 309 5.85 6.45 19.02
N LEU A 310 4.78 6.80 18.30
CA LEU A 310 4.84 7.30 16.92
C LEU A 310 5.09 8.81 16.92
N GLN A 311 6.12 9.24 16.21
CA GLN A 311 6.45 10.64 15.95
C GLN A 311 6.40 10.92 14.44
N LEU A 312 5.78 12.03 14.08
CA LEU A 312 5.73 12.51 12.69
C LEU A 312 6.52 13.80 12.63
N VAL A 313 7.69 13.74 12.01
CA VAL A 313 8.62 14.86 11.96
C VAL A 313 8.42 15.61 10.65
N GLU A 314 8.00 16.86 10.73
CA GLU A 314 7.96 17.78 9.59
C GLU A 314 9.38 18.07 9.11
N VAL A 315 9.60 17.94 7.80
CA VAL A 315 10.89 18.24 7.17
C VAL A 315 10.73 19.53 6.40
N ARG A 316 11.20 20.64 6.98
CA ARG A 316 11.23 21.95 6.32
C ARG A 316 12.59 22.13 5.65
N GLU A 317 12.59 22.52 4.38
CA GLU A 317 13.78 23.06 3.72
C GLU A 317 13.94 24.49 4.24
N ASP A 318 14.58 24.67 5.39
CA ASP A 318 14.99 26.02 5.80
C ASP A 318 15.93 26.53 4.71
N ALA A 319 15.57 27.66 4.12
CA ALA A 319 16.32 28.30 3.06
C ALA A 319 17.79 28.39 3.48
N VAL A 320 18.67 27.93 2.60
CA VAL A 320 20.09 28.25 2.65
C VAL A 320 20.20 29.76 2.45
N GLU A 321 20.00 30.54 3.51
CA GLU A 321 20.35 31.95 3.49
C GLU A 321 21.87 32.06 3.53
N SER A 322 22.37 32.70 2.47
CA SER A 322 23.75 33.09 2.24
C SER A 322 24.47 33.50 3.52
N GLY A 323 25.69 32.97 3.68
CA GLY A 323 26.55 33.27 4.81
C GLY A 323 26.73 34.76 5.05
N ALA A 324 26.28 35.21 6.21
CA ALA A 324 26.92 36.27 6.95
C ALA A 324 27.47 35.63 8.24
N LEU A 325 28.79 35.56 8.31
CA LEU A 325 29.53 35.09 9.48
C LEU A 325 29.32 36.09 10.62
N GLU A 326 28.54 35.71 11.63
CA GLU A 326 28.72 36.27 12.98
C GLU A 326 29.08 35.15 13.95
N HIS A 327 30.37 35.12 14.28
CA HIS A 327 30.94 34.34 15.36
C HIS A 327 30.28 34.75 16.69
N THR A 328 29.49 33.85 17.27
CA THR A 328 29.34 33.80 18.73
C THR A 328 29.43 32.35 19.20
N SER A 329 30.40 32.13 20.09
CA SER A 329 30.69 30.88 20.76
C SER A 329 29.63 30.58 21.83
N GLY A 330 29.01 29.40 21.78
CA GLY A 330 28.25 28.87 22.92
C GLY A 330 27.21 27.79 22.58
N GLY A 331 27.55 26.54 22.87
CA GLY A 331 26.60 25.41 23.01
C GLY A 331 26.12 24.75 21.72
N ILE A 332 26.17 23.41 21.67
CA ILE A 332 25.44 22.62 20.66
C ILE A 332 23.94 22.83 20.94
N SER A 333 23.35 23.83 20.29
CA SER A 333 21.91 24.11 20.38
C SER A 333 21.12 23.04 19.63
N ALA A 334 19.93 22.71 20.13
CA ALA A 334 18.97 21.81 19.47
C ALA A 334 18.68 22.19 18.01
N ASP A 335 18.88 23.47 17.67
CA ASP A 335 18.78 24.03 16.32
C ASP A 335 19.86 23.52 15.34
N SER A 336 21.08 23.29 15.84
CA SER A 336 22.19 22.72 15.04
C SER A 336 21.91 21.26 14.68
N THR A 337 21.43 20.46 15.64
CA THR A 337 20.98 19.09 15.39
C THR A 337 19.78 19.04 14.46
N ARG A 338 18.85 20.00 14.53
CA ARG A 338 17.70 20.08 13.62
C ARG A 338 18.11 20.37 12.18
N LYS A 339 19.07 21.28 11.99
CA LYS A 339 19.63 21.64 10.68
C LYS A 339 20.44 20.49 10.06
N GLU A 340 21.25 19.80 10.84
CA GLU A 340 21.95 18.59 10.40
C GLU A 340 20.96 17.48 10.03
N PHE A 341 19.90 17.29 10.82
CA PHE A 341 18.84 16.32 10.55
C PHE A 341 18.08 16.66 9.26
N ALA A 342 17.69 17.91 9.04
CA ALA A 342 17.01 18.36 7.82
C ALA A 342 17.89 18.17 6.56
N SER A 343 19.20 18.45 6.68
CA SER A 343 20.17 18.24 5.60
C SER A 343 20.32 16.76 5.23
N ILE A 344 20.49 15.89 6.23
CA ILE A 344 20.57 14.43 6.02
C ILE A 344 19.27 13.91 5.39
N HIS A 345 18.11 14.41 5.84
CA HIS A 345 16.83 13.98 5.28
C HIS A 345 16.60 14.48 3.85
N SER A 346 16.99 15.71 3.51
CA SER A 346 16.95 16.20 2.12
C SER A 346 17.80 15.32 1.19
N GLN A 347 19.01 14.96 1.64
CA GLN A 347 19.87 14.00 0.93
C GLN A 347 19.21 12.61 0.84
N LEU A 348 18.60 12.12 1.92
CA LEU A 348 17.87 10.85 1.94
C LEU A 348 16.69 10.85 0.94
N PHE A 349 15.92 11.94 0.84
CA PHE A 349 14.83 12.06 -0.13
C PHE A 349 15.33 12.21 -1.57
N GLY A 350 16.46 12.89 -1.76
CA GLY A 350 17.18 12.89 -3.04
C GLY A 350 17.60 11.48 -3.45
N MET A 351 18.20 10.74 -2.52
CA MET A 351 18.61 9.34 -2.69
C MET A 351 17.41 8.41 -2.88
N GLN A 352 16.31 8.58 -2.16
CA GLN A 352 15.10 7.77 -2.32
C GLN A 352 14.45 8.00 -3.69
N ARG A 353 14.42 9.24 -4.20
CA ARG A 353 13.97 9.55 -5.57
C ARG A 353 14.84 8.87 -6.61
N GLN A 354 16.17 8.93 -6.45
CA GLN A 354 17.11 8.25 -7.34
C GLN A 354 16.97 6.71 -7.25
N THR A 355 16.86 6.17 -6.04
CA THR A 355 16.69 4.73 -5.80
C THR A 355 15.38 4.22 -6.35
N ALA A 356 14.29 4.99 -6.29
CA ALA A 356 13.01 4.64 -6.88
C ALA A 356 13.07 4.62 -8.42
N ASN A 357 13.79 5.57 -9.02
CA ASN A 357 14.02 5.59 -10.47
C ASN A 357 14.85 4.38 -10.92
N VAL A 358 15.96 4.11 -10.23
CA VAL A 358 16.80 2.93 -10.46
C VAL A 358 16.01 1.64 -10.24
N LEU A 359 15.22 1.54 -9.17
CA LEU A 359 14.39 0.36 -8.90
C LEU A 359 13.34 0.16 -10.00
N ASN A 360 12.67 1.23 -10.46
CA ASN A 360 11.71 1.13 -11.56
C ASN A 360 12.37 0.71 -12.88
N GLU A 361 13.57 1.19 -13.14
CA GLU A 361 14.36 0.84 -14.33
C GLU A 361 14.88 -0.59 -14.27
N VAL A 362 15.41 -1.02 -13.12
CA VAL A 362 15.77 -2.42 -12.84
C VAL A 362 14.56 -3.34 -12.92
N LEU A 363 13.38 -2.90 -12.47
CA LEU A 363 12.14 -3.68 -12.57
C LEU A 363 11.61 -3.77 -14.01
N ARG A 364 11.70 -2.69 -14.81
CA ARG A 364 11.40 -2.73 -16.25
C ARG A 364 12.36 -3.67 -16.95
N SER A 365 13.66 -3.50 -16.73
CA SER A 365 14.72 -4.36 -17.25
C SER A 365 14.46 -5.82 -16.89
N ARG A 366 14.23 -6.15 -15.61
CA ARG A 366 13.92 -7.52 -15.17
C ARG A 366 12.63 -8.07 -15.78
N ALA A 367 11.59 -7.25 -15.96
CA ALA A 367 10.36 -7.67 -16.62
C ALA A 367 10.52 -7.87 -18.14
N GLU A 368 11.42 -7.13 -18.78
CA GLU A 368 11.83 -7.30 -20.18
C GLU A 368 12.69 -8.55 -20.33
N THR A 369 13.74 -8.69 -19.51
CA THR A 369 14.58 -9.89 -19.44
C THR A 369 13.75 -11.14 -19.17
N GLN A 370 12.77 -11.09 -18.27
CA GLN A 370 11.91 -12.24 -18.00
C GLN A 370 10.89 -12.52 -19.12
N ARG A 371 10.43 -11.49 -19.85
CA ARG A 371 9.63 -11.66 -21.08
C ARG A 371 10.44 -12.31 -22.20
N ASP A 372 11.71 -11.95 -22.32
CA ASP A 372 12.60 -12.53 -23.33
C ASP A 372 13.04 -13.93 -22.94
N TYR A 373 13.29 -14.19 -21.66
CA TYR A 373 13.58 -15.53 -21.14
C TYR A 373 12.42 -16.49 -21.37
N GLN A 374 11.16 -16.05 -21.19
CA GLN A 374 9.97 -16.89 -21.42
C GLN A 374 9.77 -17.34 -22.87
N LYS A 375 10.42 -16.69 -23.85
CA LYS A 375 10.34 -17.04 -25.27
C LYS A 375 11.37 -18.09 -25.69
N LEU A 376 12.27 -18.51 -24.80
CA LEU A 376 13.32 -19.48 -25.11
C LEU A 376 12.83 -20.92 -24.90
N LEU A 377 13.36 -21.86 -25.68
CA LEU A 377 13.26 -23.29 -25.37
C LEU A 377 14.31 -23.69 -24.32
N ALA A 378 14.05 -24.77 -23.58
CA ALA A 378 15.00 -25.29 -22.60
C ALA A 378 16.31 -25.71 -23.30
N VAL A 379 17.44 -25.37 -22.68
CA VAL A 379 18.78 -25.56 -23.25
C VAL A 379 19.07 -27.05 -23.51
N ARG A 380 18.56 -27.97 -22.68
CA ARG A 380 18.84 -29.41 -22.80
C ARG A 380 17.79 -30.29 -22.10
N PRO A 381 16.71 -30.70 -22.79
CA PRO A 381 15.79 -31.70 -22.24
C PRO A 381 16.54 -33.02 -21.99
N LYS A 382 16.36 -33.61 -20.82
CA LYS A 382 17.10 -34.80 -20.38
C LYS A 382 16.61 -36.08 -21.03
N ASP A 383 15.32 -36.14 -21.32
CA ASP A 383 14.64 -37.29 -21.92
C ASP A 383 13.48 -36.85 -22.83
N LEU A 384 12.84 -37.82 -23.50
CA LEU A 384 11.69 -37.58 -24.37
C LEU A 384 10.43 -37.13 -23.61
N TYR A 385 10.32 -37.40 -22.29
CA TYR A 385 9.19 -36.93 -21.49
C TYR A 385 9.32 -35.45 -21.20
N GLU A 386 10.49 -34.98 -20.73
CA GLU A 386 10.77 -33.55 -20.59
C GLU A 386 10.62 -32.82 -21.94
N LEU A 387 11.03 -33.46 -23.04
CA LEU A 387 10.85 -32.88 -24.39
C LEU A 387 9.37 -32.75 -24.79
N TRP A 388 8.51 -33.67 -24.36
CA TRP A 388 7.07 -33.57 -24.58
C TRP A 388 6.40 -32.56 -23.64
N GLU A 389 6.83 -32.50 -22.38
CA GLU A 389 6.39 -31.49 -21.41
C GLU A 389 6.73 -30.07 -21.89
N GLU A 390 7.92 -29.87 -22.48
CA GLU A 390 8.30 -28.60 -23.11
C GLU A 390 7.28 -28.15 -24.17
N TYR A 391 6.74 -29.08 -24.94
CA TYR A 391 5.73 -28.80 -25.95
C TYR A 391 4.35 -28.54 -25.35
N GLN A 392 3.94 -29.38 -24.41
CA GLN A 392 2.57 -29.38 -23.90
C GLN A 392 2.33 -28.34 -22.80
N PHE A 393 3.33 -28.10 -21.95
CA PHE A 393 3.22 -27.27 -20.74
C PHE A 393 4.34 -26.24 -20.59
N GLY A 394 5.45 -26.40 -21.32
CA GLY A 394 6.68 -25.63 -21.12
C GLY A 394 7.50 -26.17 -19.95
N LEU A 395 8.81 -25.90 -19.96
CA LEU A 395 9.74 -26.33 -18.90
C LEU A 395 10.28 -25.13 -18.12
N SER A 396 10.53 -25.28 -16.81
CA SER A 396 11.22 -24.27 -15.99
C SER A 396 10.63 -22.85 -16.08
N GLY A 397 9.30 -22.73 -16.22
CA GLY A 397 8.61 -21.45 -16.32
C GLY A 397 8.66 -20.77 -17.70
N LEU A 398 9.13 -21.50 -18.72
CA LEU A 398 9.13 -21.10 -20.13
C LEU A 398 7.74 -21.33 -20.76
N LYS A 399 7.43 -20.59 -21.83
CA LYS A 399 6.18 -20.73 -22.58
C LYS A 399 6.11 -22.13 -23.24
N PRO A 400 4.93 -22.79 -23.29
CA PRO A 400 4.77 -24.07 -24.00
C PRO A 400 5.10 -23.93 -25.49
N ALA A 401 5.87 -24.88 -26.06
CA ALA A 401 6.30 -24.78 -27.46
C ALA A 401 5.13 -24.84 -28.45
N LYS A 402 4.01 -25.49 -28.10
CA LYS A 402 2.80 -25.51 -28.94
C LYS A 402 2.17 -24.12 -29.15
N ASP A 403 2.38 -23.20 -28.20
CA ASP A 403 1.81 -21.85 -28.21
C ASP A 403 2.76 -20.80 -28.83
N PHE A 404 3.90 -21.22 -29.40
CA PHE A 404 4.88 -20.32 -29.99
C PHE A 404 4.34 -19.62 -31.24
N THR A 405 4.49 -18.29 -31.26
CA THR A 405 4.21 -17.44 -32.43
C THR A 405 5.29 -17.58 -33.52
N ALA A 406 5.08 -17.02 -34.71
CA ALA A 406 6.08 -17.05 -35.77
C ALA A 406 7.42 -16.40 -35.35
N ALA A 407 7.35 -15.32 -34.57
CA ALA A 407 8.53 -14.66 -34.01
C ALA A 407 9.25 -15.55 -32.98
N ASP A 408 8.51 -16.20 -32.07
CA ASP A 408 9.07 -17.11 -31.06
C ASP A 408 9.79 -18.30 -31.72
N ARG A 409 9.21 -18.84 -32.81
CA ARG A 409 9.81 -19.90 -33.63
C ARG A 409 11.04 -19.42 -34.37
N GLY A 410 11.05 -18.17 -34.83
CA GLY A 410 12.20 -17.53 -35.47
C GLY A 410 13.39 -17.40 -34.51
N ALA A 411 13.15 -16.95 -33.28
CA ALA A 411 14.17 -16.84 -32.23
C ALA A 411 14.76 -18.20 -31.83
N ASN A 412 13.97 -19.28 -31.90
CA ASN A 412 14.39 -20.65 -31.55
C ASN A 412 14.54 -21.56 -32.77
N LYS A 413 14.78 -21.01 -33.97
CA LYS A 413 14.65 -21.72 -35.26
C LYS A 413 15.31 -23.10 -35.27
N PHE A 414 16.56 -23.19 -34.81
CA PHE A 414 17.33 -24.43 -34.83
C PHE A 414 16.78 -25.48 -33.86
N ALA A 415 16.53 -25.11 -32.60
CA ALA A 415 16.01 -26.02 -31.59
C ALA A 415 14.57 -26.46 -31.91
N TYR A 416 13.72 -25.49 -32.27
CA TYR A 416 12.32 -25.74 -32.61
C TYR A 416 12.19 -26.66 -33.83
N SER A 417 12.91 -26.38 -34.91
CA SER A 417 12.87 -27.21 -36.13
C SER A 417 13.34 -28.65 -35.86
N ARG A 418 14.38 -28.83 -35.05
CA ARG A 418 14.90 -30.16 -34.69
C ARG A 418 13.93 -30.95 -33.82
N ARG A 419 13.25 -30.31 -32.88
CA ARG A 419 12.35 -30.95 -31.92
C ARG A 419 10.95 -31.20 -32.50
N LYS A 420 10.53 -30.40 -33.49
CA LYS A 420 9.21 -30.49 -34.14
C LYS A 420 8.88 -31.88 -34.67
N VAL A 421 9.86 -32.63 -35.20
CA VAL A 421 9.60 -33.99 -35.72
C VAL A 421 9.02 -34.92 -34.66
N PHE A 422 9.51 -34.81 -33.42
CA PHE A 422 9.08 -35.63 -32.31
C PHE A 422 7.75 -35.14 -31.76
N TRP A 423 7.58 -33.83 -31.59
CA TRP A 423 6.30 -33.27 -31.16
C TRP A 423 5.17 -33.61 -32.13
N ASP A 424 5.41 -33.52 -33.44
CA ASP A 424 4.43 -33.91 -34.45
C ASP A 424 4.08 -35.41 -34.33
N ALA A 425 5.08 -36.27 -34.12
CA ALA A 425 4.87 -37.72 -33.98
C ALA A 425 4.01 -38.04 -32.76
N VAL A 426 4.39 -37.57 -31.57
CA VAL A 426 3.63 -37.78 -30.33
C VAL A 426 2.23 -37.16 -30.42
N ALA A 427 2.10 -35.95 -30.95
CA ALA A 427 0.81 -35.30 -31.13
C ALA A 427 -0.11 -36.08 -32.10
N THR A 428 0.46 -36.81 -33.07
CA THR A 428 -0.32 -37.66 -33.99
C THR A 428 -0.88 -38.89 -33.27
N PHE A 429 -0.07 -39.56 -32.45
CA PHE A 429 -0.55 -40.64 -31.58
C PHE A 429 -1.63 -40.19 -30.60
N VAL A 430 -1.45 -39.02 -29.99
CA VAL A 430 -2.44 -38.45 -29.07
C VAL A 430 -3.77 -38.14 -29.78
N ARG A 431 -3.73 -37.60 -31.01
CA ARG A 431 -4.94 -37.39 -31.82
C ARG A 431 -5.64 -38.70 -32.20
N SER A 432 -4.90 -39.79 -32.35
CA SER A 432 -5.45 -41.12 -32.63
C SER A 432 -5.92 -41.87 -31.36
N GLY A 433 -5.95 -41.21 -30.20
CA GLY A 433 -6.53 -41.75 -28.96
C GLY A 433 -5.55 -42.44 -28.01
N PHE A 434 -4.24 -42.43 -28.30
CA PHE A 434 -3.23 -42.96 -27.39
C PHE A 434 -2.82 -41.90 -26.35
N THR A 435 -2.33 -42.34 -25.18
CA THR A 435 -1.71 -41.40 -24.22
C THR A 435 -0.33 -40.97 -24.72
N SER A 436 0.13 -39.79 -24.27
CA SER A 436 1.46 -39.30 -24.62
C SER A 436 2.55 -40.25 -24.15
N ASP A 437 2.39 -40.87 -22.99
CA ASP A 437 3.39 -41.79 -22.42
C ASP A 437 3.55 -43.03 -23.30
N VAL A 438 2.43 -43.61 -23.77
CA VAL A 438 2.45 -44.74 -24.72
C VAL A 438 3.12 -44.36 -26.04
N ALA A 439 2.87 -43.15 -26.53
CA ALA A 439 3.51 -42.65 -27.75
C ALA A 439 5.03 -42.44 -27.56
N ILE A 440 5.45 -41.94 -26.40
CA ILE A 440 6.86 -41.74 -26.04
C ILE A 440 7.56 -43.10 -25.88
N ASP A 441 6.92 -44.07 -25.24
CA ASP A 441 7.45 -45.43 -25.06
C ASP A 441 7.64 -46.13 -26.41
N ARG A 442 6.72 -45.95 -27.36
CA ARG A 442 6.89 -46.45 -28.74
C ARG A 442 8.08 -45.81 -29.45
N ASN A 443 8.33 -44.52 -29.24
CA ASN A 443 9.52 -43.86 -29.78
C ASN A 443 10.80 -44.44 -29.15
N TYR A 444 10.80 -44.71 -27.85
CA TYR A 444 11.93 -45.39 -27.21
C TYR A 444 12.10 -46.84 -27.68
N ALA A 445 11.02 -47.57 -27.93
CA ALA A 445 11.09 -48.93 -28.44
C ALA A 445 11.65 -48.99 -29.88
N ALA A 446 11.34 -48.00 -30.71
CA ALA A 446 11.81 -47.91 -32.09
C ALA A 446 13.31 -47.59 -32.18
N TYR A 447 13.82 -46.65 -31.38
CA TYR A 447 15.20 -46.15 -31.51
C TYR A 447 16.14 -46.61 -30.40
N GLY A 448 15.62 -47.11 -29.29
CA GLY A 448 16.38 -47.56 -28.13
C GLY A 448 16.53 -46.49 -27.04
N ARG A 449 16.22 -46.87 -25.79
CA ARG A 449 16.26 -46.00 -24.60
C ARG A 449 17.68 -45.61 -24.17
N GLN A 450 18.69 -46.34 -24.65
CA GLN A 450 20.11 -46.07 -24.46
C GLN A 450 20.63 -44.89 -25.28
N LEU A 451 19.88 -44.43 -26.30
CA LEU A 451 20.29 -43.30 -27.13
C LEU A 451 19.89 -41.97 -26.50
N SER A 452 20.76 -40.97 -26.61
CA SER A 452 20.44 -39.59 -26.21
C SER A 452 19.28 -39.02 -27.04
N VAL A 453 18.49 -38.12 -26.45
CA VAL A 453 17.42 -37.34 -27.12
C VAL A 453 17.88 -36.78 -28.48
N THR A 454 19.10 -36.24 -28.55
CA THR A 454 19.65 -35.66 -29.79
C THR A 454 19.84 -36.68 -30.91
N ARG A 455 20.28 -37.90 -30.57
CA ARG A 455 20.46 -39.00 -31.52
C ARG A 455 19.11 -39.55 -31.99
N ILE A 456 18.16 -39.71 -31.08
CA ILE A 456 16.79 -40.14 -31.40
C ILE A 456 16.12 -39.13 -32.34
N LEU A 457 16.24 -37.83 -32.07
CA LEU A 457 15.71 -36.78 -32.96
C LEU A 457 16.35 -36.78 -34.35
N ALA A 458 17.65 -37.09 -34.45
CA ALA A 458 18.33 -37.20 -35.74
C ALA A 458 17.80 -38.41 -36.54
N ALA A 459 17.65 -39.57 -35.90
CA ALA A 459 17.07 -40.76 -36.51
C ALA A 459 15.62 -40.53 -36.97
N LEU A 460 14.77 -39.94 -36.10
CA LEU A 460 13.39 -39.55 -36.42
C LEU A 460 13.30 -38.64 -37.66
N ARG A 461 14.23 -37.70 -37.82
CA ARG A 461 14.26 -36.82 -39.00
C ARG A 461 14.62 -37.59 -40.26
N ASN A 462 15.63 -38.45 -40.19
CA ASN A 462 16.06 -39.26 -41.32
C ASN A 462 14.92 -40.19 -41.77
N ASP A 463 14.26 -40.86 -40.83
CA ASP A 463 13.16 -41.76 -41.12
C ASP A 463 11.97 -41.01 -41.69
N LYS A 464 11.66 -39.80 -41.21
CA LYS A 464 10.61 -38.95 -41.79
C LYS A 464 10.87 -38.64 -43.27
N HIS A 465 12.13 -38.48 -43.69
CA HIS A 465 12.47 -38.31 -45.11
C HIS A 465 12.31 -39.59 -45.93
N GLN A 466 12.35 -40.77 -45.28
CA GLN A 466 12.22 -42.08 -45.91
C GLN A 466 10.80 -42.69 -45.77
N GLY A 467 9.78 -41.88 -45.42
CA GLY A 467 8.39 -42.34 -45.27
C GLY A 467 8.00 -42.79 -43.85
N GLY A 468 8.83 -42.49 -42.85
CA GLY A 468 8.59 -42.72 -41.43
C GLY A 468 8.96 -44.14 -40.97
N HIS A 469 9.38 -44.26 -39.71
CA HIS A 469 9.77 -45.53 -39.09
C HIS A 469 8.57 -46.49 -39.04
N PRO A 470 8.69 -47.76 -39.49
CA PRO A 470 7.57 -48.71 -39.56
C PRO A 470 6.80 -48.87 -38.25
N SER A 471 7.50 -48.96 -37.11
CA SER A 471 6.90 -49.12 -35.78
C SER A 471 6.20 -47.86 -35.23
N LEU A 472 6.31 -46.73 -35.92
CA LEU A 472 5.70 -45.45 -35.52
C LEU A 472 4.62 -44.99 -36.51
N ARG A 473 4.23 -45.84 -37.45
CA ARG A 473 3.07 -45.62 -38.32
C ARG A 473 1.80 -45.95 -37.54
N LEU A 474 0.78 -45.09 -37.70
CA LEU A 474 -0.56 -45.28 -37.13
C LEU A 474 -1.48 -45.91 -38.16
#